data_AF-A0AAD7DUC2-F1
#
_entry.id   AF-A0AAD7DUC2-F1
#
_cell.length_a   1.000
_cell.length_b   1.000
_cell.length_c   1.000
_cell.angle_alpha   90.00
_cell.angle_beta   90.00
_cell.angle_gamma   90.00
#
_symmetry.space_group_name_H-M   'P 1'
#
loop_
_entity.id
_entity.type
_entity.pdbx_description
1 polymer ?
#
loop_
_entity_poly.entity_id
_entity_poly.type
_entity_poly.pdbx_seq_one_letter_code
_entity_poly.pdbx_strand_id
1 'polypeptide(L)'
;MQLDVGALVLRRFIVNLKIHSAKLRYRYTRQALRKLKGHGDWEKRLQLLMEDDVRALNERALTDEEKGERERLREAGEVIEEGGIAVAGDVVSGETHRTLSWIWYAVPKAQEDEKLEEALRVEWCKAYSRSRRWREELVLVEEEMRRTIEYGLWSRQRWLERAEARTVMLGTTDAISPEVAEGVRAYALEQADREERTCARLRADWAPIRARAEQYLAGKDITGQGEIVVEVDRDSMRWAEALAYEREEIENDMYQ
;
A
#
# COMPACT_ATOMS: atom_id res chain seq x y z
N MET A 1 -11.15 24.35 -29.33
CA MET A 1 -9.67 24.29 -29.34
C MET A 1 -9.30 22.83 -29.63
N GLN A 2 -9.16 22.47 -30.91
CA GLN A 2 -8.80 21.12 -31.34
C GLN A 2 -7.33 20.88 -30.99
N LEU A 3 -7.06 19.97 -30.07
CA LEU A 3 -5.70 19.45 -29.88
C LEU A 3 -5.44 18.40 -30.96
N ASP A 4 -4.29 18.52 -31.62
CA ASP A 4 -3.85 17.69 -32.73
C ASP A 4 -3.45 16.30 -32.22
N VAL A 5 -4.40 15.36 -32.26
CA VAL A 5 -4.20 13.93 -31.95
C VAL A 5 -3.01 13.35 -32.73
N GLY A 6 -2.72 13.87 -33.93
CA GLY A 6 -1.56 13.47 -34.72
C GLY A 6 -0.22 13.81 -34.06
N ALA A 7 -0.12 14.97 -33.42
CA ALA A 7 1.09 15.39 -32.70
C ALA A 7 1.38 14.49 -31.47
N LEU A 8 0.34 13.98 -30.81
CA LEU A 8 0.45 13.13 -29.62
C LEU A 8 0.89 11.71 -29.99
N VAL A 9 0.30 11.12 -31.04
CA VAL A 9 0.72 9.82 -31.58
C VAL A 9 2.19 9.85 -32.02
N LEU A 10 2.62 10.93 -32.67
CA LEU A 10 4.01 11.11 -33.10
C LEU A 10 4.97 11.23 -31.91
N ARG A 11 4.62 12.02 -30.88
CA ARG A 11 5.44 12.10 -29.65
C ARG A 11 5.60 10.73 -28.99
N ARG A 12 4.52 9.97 -28.85
CA ARG A 12 4.56 8.62 -28.27
C ARG A 12 5.43 7.66 -29.07
N PHE A 13 5.32 7.69 -30.40
CA PHE A 13 6.15 6.87 -31.29
C PHE A 13 7.64 7.20 -31.15
N ILE A 14 7.99 8.49 -31.14
CA ILE A 14 9.39 8.95 -30.98
C ILE A 14 9.97 8.50 -29.64
N VAL A 15 9.19 8.62 -28.56
CA VAL A 15 9.61 8.18 -27.22
C VAL A 15 9.87 6.67 -27.19
N ASN A 16 8.94 5.86 -27.71
CA ASN A 16 9.10 4.41 -27.78
C ASN A 16 10.32 3.99 -28.62
N LEU A 17 10.57 4.67 -29.74
CA LEU A 17 11.73 4.42 -30.57
C LEU A 17 13.05 4.71 -29.84
N LYS A 18 13.10 5.84 -29.10
CA LYS A 18 14.25 6.19 -28.26
C LYS A 18 14.49 5.14 -27.18
N ILE A 19 13.44 4.72 -26.48
CA ILE A 19 13.50 3.65 -25.46
C ILE A 19 14.05 2.37 -26.07
N HIS A 20 13.52 1.93 -27.22
CA HIS A 20 13.98 0.72 -27.89
C HIS A 20 15.45 0.81 -28.31
N SER A 21 15.86 1.96 -28.86
CA SER A 21 17.26 2.19 -29.23
C SER A 21 18.20 2.14 -28.02
N ALA A 22 17.78 2.67 -26.87
CA ALA A 22 18.54 2.64 -25.63
C ALA A 22 18.64 1.22 -25.06
N LYS A 23 17.54 0.45 -25.09
CA LYS A 23 17.51 -0.97 -24.72
C LYS A 23 18.53 -1.77 -25.52
N LEU A 24 18.50 -1.64 -26.85
CA LEU A 24 19.43 -2.34 -27.74
C LEU A 24 20.87 -1.94 -27.47
N ARG A 25 21.14 -0.64 -27.35
CA ARG A 25 22.49 -0.12 -27.06
C ARG A 25 23.04 -0.70 -25.76
N TYR A 26 22.24 -0.70 -24.69
CA TYR A 26 22.62 -1.26 -23.41
C TYR A 26 22.94 -2.77 -23.49
N ARG A 27 22.03 -3.55 -24.08
CA ARG A 27 22.22 -5.00 -24.23
C ARG A 27 23.48 -5.33 -25.03
N TYR A 28 23.71 -4.60 -26.13
CA TYR A 28 24.88 -4.77 -26.98
C TYR A 28 26.18 -4.39 -26.26
N THR A 29 26.25 -3.21 -25.63
CA THR A 29 27.46 -2.78 -24.91
C THR A 29 27.78 -3.69 -23.75
N ARG A 30 26.78 -4.16 -23.00
CA ARG A 30 26.96 -5.15 -21.93
C ARG A 30 27.51 -6.47 -22.47
N GLN A 31 26.98 -6.97 -23.60
CA GLN A 31 27.47 -8.19 -24.22
C GLN A 31 28.92 -8.04 -24.73
N ALA A 32 29.26 -6.90 -25.33
CA ALA A 32 30.62 -6.58 -25.73
C ALA A 32 31.57 -6.50 -24.53
N LEU A 33 31.15 -5.84 -23.45
CA LEU A 33 31.90 -5.77 -22.20
C LEU A 33 32.15 -7.16 -21.60
N ARG A 34 31.14 -8.05 -21.64
CA ARG A 34 31.29 -9.45 -21.22
C ARG A 34 32.32 -10.20 -22.06
N LYS A 35 32.33 -9.99 -23.39
CA LYS A 35 33.32 -10.61 -24.29
C LYS A 35 34.75 -10.13 -24.04
N LEU A 36 34.92 -8.85 -23.69
CA LEU A 36 36.24 -8.25 -23.48
C LEU A 36 36.81 -8.52 -22.08
N LYS A 37 35.99 -8.39 -21.03
CA LYS A 37 36.44 -8.44 -19.64
C LYS A 37 36.13 -9.77 -18.94
N GLY A 38 35.23 -10.58 -19.51
CA GLY A 38 34.72 -11.79 -18.86
C GLY A 38 33.73 -11.49 -17.73
N HIS A 39 33.34 -12.53 -16.99
CA HIS A 39 32.47 -12.43 -15.83
C HIS A 39 33.17 -11.72 -14.66
N GLY A 40 32.43 -10.96 -13.85
CA GLY A 40 32.99 -10.29 -12.68
C GLY A 40 32.00 -9.36 -11.97
N ASP A 41 32.47 -8.64 -10.94
CA ASP A 41 31.63 -7.78 -10.09
C ASP A 41 30.89 -6.66 -10.83
N TRP A 42 31.37 -6.29 -12.01
CA TRP A 42 30.70 -5.31 -12.87
C TRP A 42 29.30 -5.76 -13.29
N GLU A 43 29.01 -7.07 -13.33
CA GLU A 43 27.67 -7.61 -13.64
C GLU A 43 26.64 -7.33 -12.55
N LYS A 44 27.07 -7.07 -11.30
CA LYS A 44 26.18 -6.66 -10.20
C LYS A 44 25.63 -5.25 -10.42
N ARG A 45 26.46 -4.36 -10.98
CA ARG A 45 26.09 -2.97 -11.30
C ARG A 45 25.42 -2.83 -12.67
N LEU A 46 25.85 -3.65 -13.64
CA LEU A 46 25.28 -3.68 -14.98
C LEU A 46 24.57 -5.02 -15.19
N GLN A 47 23.35 -5.11 -14.67
CA GLN A 47 22.54 -6.34 -14.72
C GLN A 47 21.99 -6.61 -16.13
N LEU A 48 21.43 -7.80 -16.33
CA LEU A 48 20.72 -8.09 -17.59
C LEU A 48 19.44 -7.25 -17.64
N LEU A 49 19.24 -6.51 -18.74
CA LEU A 49 18.05 -5.69 -18.94
C LEU A 49 16.93 -6.52 -19.56
N MET A 50 15.99 -6.96 -18.73
CA MET A 50 14.77 -7.64 -19.16
C MET A 50 13.78 -6.63 -19.74
N GLU A 51 12.79 -7.09 -20.51
CA GLU A 51 11.73 -6.19 -21.00
C GLU A 51 10.97 -5.55 -19.84
N ASP A 52 10.70 -6.36 -18.82
CA ASP A 52 10.04 -5.99 -17.59
C ASP A 52 10.80 -4.97 -16.74
N ASP A 53 12.10 -4.78 -16.96
CA ASP A 53 12.87 -3.80 -16.18
C ASP A 53 12.62 -2.37 -16.65
N VAL A 54 12.15 -2.18 -17.89
CA VAL A 54 11.97 -0.85 -18.47
C VAL A 54 10.56 -0.35 -18.21
N ARG A 55 10.36 0.14 -16.99
CA ARG A 55 9.12 0.77 -16.52
C ARG A 55 9.41 2.17 -16.02
N ALA A 56 8.48 3.08 -16.29
CA ALA A 56 8.53 4.42 -15.72
C ALA A 56 8.39 4.36 -14.20
N LEU A 57 9.13 5.23 -13.49
CA LEU A 57 9.01 5.40 -12.04
C LEU A 57 7.54 5.66 -11.67
N ASN A 58 6.88 6.50 -12.48
CA ASN A 58 5.53 7.00 -12.27
C ASN A 58 4.61 6.52 -13.40
N GLU A 59 4.34 5.22 -13.50
CA GLU A 59 3.53 4.62 -14.58
C GLU A 59 2.05 5.06 -14.55
N ARG A 60 1.64 5.92 -13.60
CA ARG A 60 0.29 6.48 -13.47
C ARG A 60 0.18 7.97 -13.11
N ALA A 61 1.26 8.71 -12.87
CA ALA A 61 1.13 10.17 -12.89
C ALA A 61 1.14 10.61 -14.34
N LEU A 62 0.00 10.44 -15.01
CA LEU A 62 -0.28 11.22 -16.19
C LEU A 62 -0.09 12.69 -15.80
N THR A 63 0.64 13.44 -16.61
CA THR A 63 0.63 14.90 -16.49
C THR A 63 -0.81 15.38 -16.57
N ASP A 64 -1.14 16.55 -16.00
CA ASP A 64 -2.54 17.02 -16.02
C ASP A 64 -3.08 17.18 -17.46
N GLU A 65 -2.19 17.39 -18.43
CA GLU A 65 -2.48 17.31 -19.87
C GLU A 65 -2.89 15.89 -20.31
N GLU A 66 -2.13 14.87 -19.93
CA GLU A 66 -2.43 13.47 -20.25
C GLU A 66 -3.70 12.98 -19.52
N LYS A 67 -3.97 13.43 -18.28
CA LYS A 67 -5.22 13.11 -17.56
C LYS A 67 -6.44 13.69 -18.26
N GLY A 68 -6.37 14.96 -18.67
CA GLY A 68 -7.43 15.62 -19.42
C GLY A 68 -7.64 14.97 -20.79
N GLU A 69 -6.60 14.43 -21.41
CA GLU A 69 -6.69 13.66 -22.65
C GLU A 69 -7.38 12.30 -22.43
N ARG A 70 -7.03 11.57 -21.36
CA ARG A 70 -7.66 10.29 -21.01
C ARG A 70 -9.15 10.42 -20.71
N GLU A 71 -9.54 11.48 -20.02
CA GLU A 71 -10.94 11.77 -19.70
C GLU A 71 -11.74 12.00 -20.98
N ARG A 72 -11.19 12.79 -21.92
CA ARG A 72 -11.82 13.07 -23.23
C ARG A 72 -11.87 11.85 -24.15
N LEU A 73 -10.85 10.99 -24.14
CA LEU A 73 -10.85 9.75 -24.94
C LEU A 73 -11.85 8.72 -24.41
N ARG A 74 -12.04 8.68 -23.09
CA ARG A 74 -13.06 7.84 -22.44
C ARG A 74 -14.47 8.34 -22.75
N GLU A 75 -14.67 9.66 -22.81
CA GLU A 75 -15.93 10.29 -23.25
C GLU A 75 -16.19 10.07 -24.75
N ALA A 76 -15.14 9.98 -25.58
CA ALA A 76 -15.23 9.68 -27.00
C ALA A 76 -15.48 8.18 -27.31
N GLY A 77 -15.46 7.32 -26.30
CA GLY A 77 -15.72 5.88 -26.45
C GLY A 77 -14.56 5.08 -27.08
N GLU A 78 -13.36 5.66 -27.18
CA GLU A 78 -12.18 4.96 -27.68
C GLU A 78 -11.48 4.18 -26.56
N VAL A 79 -11.39 2.85 -26.74
CA VAL A 79 -10.60 1.98 -25.87
C VAL A 79 -9.14 2.06 -26.32
N ILE A 80 -8.30 2.68 -25.48
CA ILE A 80 -6.84 2.68 -25.71
C ILE A 80 -6.30 1.30 -25.33
N GLU A 81 -5.97 0.50 -26.33
CA GLU A 81 -5.22 -0.74 -26.17
C GLU A 81 -3.75 -0.38 -25.85
N GLU A 82 -3.39 -0.39 -24.56
CA GLU A 82 -2.05 -0.03 -24.10
C GLU A 82 -1.00 -1.07 -24.50
N GLY A 83 -0.18 -0.72 -25.49
CA GLY A 83 1.09 -1.37 -25.79
C GLY A 83 2.12 -1.13 -24.68
N GLY A 84 2.06 -1.99 -23.66
CA GLY A 84 2.97 -2.05 -22.52
C GLY A 84 2.61 -3.15 -21.53
N ILE A 85 2.35 -4.37 -22.04
CA ILE A 85 2.05 -5.62 -21.30
C ILE A 85 0.80 -5.51 -20.39
N ALA A 86 -0.37 -5.40 -21.02
CA ALA A 86 -1.49 -6.23 -20.62
C ALA A 86 -1.29 -7.60 -21.26
N VAL A 87 -0.57 -8.50 -20.57
CA VAL A 87 -0.80 -9.93 -20.80
C VAL A 87 -2.19 -10.20 -20.25
N ALA A 88 -3.10 -10.58 -21.14
CA ALA A 88 -4.42 -11.08 -20.78
C ALA A 88 -4.26 -12.13 -19.67
N GLY A 89 -4.73 -11.80 -18.46
CA GLY A 89 -4.90 -12.78 -17.40
C GLY A 89 -4.24 -12.51 -16.05
N ASP A 90 -3.43 -11.46 -15.86
CA ASP A 90 -2.86 -11.20 -14.53
C ASP A 90 -3.30 -9.87 -13.90
N VAL A 91 -3.93 -10.06 -12.74
CA VAL A 91 -4.32 -9.10 -11.70
C VAL A 91 -3.57 -7.78 -11.81
N VAL A 92 -4.31 -6.68 -11.96
CA VAL A 92 -3.83 -5.33 -11.64
C VAL A 92 -3.48 -5.31 -10.15
N SER A 93 -2.26 -5.75 -9.83
CA SER A 93 -1.73 -5.70 -8.49
C SER A 93 -1.71 -4.23 -8.09
N GLY A 94 -2.36 -3.90 -6.97
CA GLY A 94 -2.30 -2.54 -6.42
C GLY A 94 -0.85 -2.07 -6.28
N GLU A 95 -0.65 -0.75 -6.33
CA GLU A 95 0.67 -0.11 -6.15
C GLU A 95 1.40 -0.57 -4.87
N THR A 96 0.66 -1.13 -3.91
CA THR A 96 1.11 -1.74 -2.65
C THR A 96 2.21 -2.80 -2.82
N HIS A 97 2.25 -3.53 -3.95
CA HIS A 97 3.24 -4.60 -4.18
C HIS A 97 4.22 -4.31 -5.34
N ARG A 98 4.22 -3.10 -5.90
CA ARG A 98 5.11 -2.78 -7.04
C ARG A 98 6.55 -2.59 -6.54
N THR A 99 7.42 -3.53 -6.87
CA THR A 99 8.87 -3.36 -6.72
C THR A 99 9.41 -2.51 -7.87
N LEU A 100 10.20 -1.48 -7.54
CA LEU A 100 10.87 -0.68 -8.56
C LEU A 100 11.92 -1.53 -9.28
N SER A 101 12.07 -1.30 -10.58
CA SER A 101 13.14 -1.94 -11.36
C SER A 101 14.52 -1.52 -10.85
N TRP A 102 15.48 -2.43 -10.92
CA TRP A 102 16.87 -2.21 -10.48
C TRP A 102 17.52 -0.98 -11.13
N ILE A 103 17.06 -0.58 -12.33
CA ILE A 103 17.56 0.60 -13.05
C ILE A 103 17.41 1.90 -12.25
N TRP A 104 16.41 1.98 -11.37
CA TRP A 104 16.15 3.15 -10.54
C TRP A 104 17.04 3.22 -9.29
N TYR A 105 17.66 2.10 -8.90
CA TYR A 105 18.60 2.05 -7.77
C TYR A 105 20.06 2.24 -8.20
N ALA A 106 20.35 2.19 -9.50
CA ALA A 106 21.71 2.19 -10.04
C ALA A 106 22.20 3.56 -10.53
N VAL A 107 21.41 4.63 -10.36
CA VAL A 107 21.76 5.97 -10.86
C VAL A 107 22.88 6.57 -10.00
N PRO A 108 24.08 6.85 -10.56
CA PRO A 108 25.12 7.56 -9.83
C PRO A 108 24.66 8.99 -9.52
N LYS A 109 24.93 9.49 -8.31
CA LYS A 109 24.66 10.88 -7.87
C LYS A 109 25.20 11.99 -8.80
N ALA A 110 25.96 11.64 -9.83
CA ALA A 110 26.67 12.56 -10.72
C ALA A 110 25.84 13.06 -11.93
N GLN A 111 24.59 12.62 -12.09
CA GLN A 111 23.67 13.21 -13.07
C GLN A 111 22.61 14.02 -12.33
N GLU A 112 22.83 15.32 -12.22
CA GLU A 112 21.81 16.31 -11.84
C GLU A 112 20.77 16.39 -12.97
N ASP A 113 19.82 15.45 -12.98
CA ASP A 113 18.63 15.52 -13.82
C ASP A 113 17.46 15.99 -12.95
N GLU A 114 17.09 17.27 -13.09
CA GLU A 114 16.00 17.92 -12.35
C GLU A 114 14.69 17.13 -12.45
N LYS A 115 14.41 16.52 -13.60
CA LYS A 115 13.19 15.73 -13.81
C LYS A 115 13.22 14.40 -13.07
N LEU A 116 14.40 13.80 -12.96
CA LEU A 116 14.60 12.58 -12.17
C LEU A 116 14.43 12.89 -10.68
N GLU A 117 15.00 14.01 -10.21
CA GLU A 117 14.87 14.43 -8.82
C GLU A 117 13.41 14.72 -8.45
N GLU A 118 12.69 15.46 -9.30
CA GLU A 118 11.26 15.72 -9.13
C GLU A 118 10.46 14.41 -9.05
N ALA A 119 10.71 13.47 -9.97
CA ALA A 119 10.02 12.19 -9.98
C ALA A 119 10.31 11.35 -8.72
N LEU A 120 11.55 11.38 -8.22
CA LEU A 120 11.94 10.73 -6.96
C LEU A 120 11.29 11.39 -5.73
N ARG A 121 11.20 12.72 -5.69
CA ARG A 121 10.50 13.46 -4.63
C ARG A 121 9.02 13.08 -4.58
N VAL A 122 8.36 12.99 -5.75
CA VAL A 122 6.96 12.56 -5.83
C VAL A 122 6.78 11.14 -5.27
N GLU A 123 7.61 10.18 -5.69
CA GLU A 123 7.53 8.81 -5.16
C GLU A 123 7.86 8.73 -3.66
N TRP A 124 8.81 9.53 -3.18
CA TRP A 124 9.10 9.64 -1.76
C TRP A 124 7.89 10.17 -0.99
N CYS A 125 7.25 11.26 -1.45
CA CYS A 125 6.04 11.81 -0.83
C CYS A 125 4.89 10.78 -0.79
N LYS A 126 4.72 10.00 -1.87
CA LYS A 126 3.73 8.91 -1.88
C LYS A 126 4.09 7.80 -0.91
N ALA A 127 5.35 7.36 -0.86
CA ALA A 127 5.80 6.32 0.07
C ALA A 127 5.70 6.79 1.53
N TYR A 128 6.03 8.05 1.79
CA TYR A 128 5.94 8.69 3.09
C TYR A 128 4.48 8.81 3.56
N SER A 129 3.58 9.30 2.71
CA SER A 129 2.14 9.38 3.03
C SER A 129 1.53 7.99 3.27
N ARG A 130 1.90 6.98 2.47
CA ARG A 130 1.51 5.58 2.70
C ARG A 130 2.05 5.05 4.03
N SER A 131 3.30 5.33 4.36
CA SER A 131 3.91 4.94 5.65
C SER A 131 3.20 5.57 6.84
N ARG A 132 2.87 6.87 6.76
CA ARG A 132 2.08 7.56 7.78
C ARG A 132 0.68 6.97 7.95
N ARG A 133 -0.04 6.76 6.84
CA ARG A 133 -1.35 6.11 6.89
C ARG A 133 -1.26 4.71 7.49
N TRP A 134 -0.28 3.91 7.07
CA TRP A 134 -0.08 2.57 7.63
C TRP A 134 0.14 2.61 9.15
N ARG A 135 0.89 3.61 9.64
CA ARG A 135 1.07 3.83 11.08
C ARG A 135 -0.25 4.12 11.80
N GLU A 136 -1.11 4.96 11.22
CA GLU A 136 -2.44 5.26 11.77
C GLU A 136 -3.32 3.99 11.78
N GLU A 137 -3.35 3.25 10.67
CA GLU A 137 -4.09 1.99 10.55
C GLU A 137 -3.64 0.96 11.60
N LEU A 138 -2.34 0.85 11.89
CA LEU A 138 -1.85 -0.06 12.94
C LEU A 138 -2.43 0.30 14.32
N VAL A 139 -2.53 1.58 14.65
CA VAL A 139 -3.12 2.05 15.91
C VAL A 139 -4.62 1.77 15.94
N LEU A 140 -5.32 2.01 14.82
CA LEU A 140 -6.76 1.73 14.70
C LEU A 140 -7.05 0.24 14.86
N VAL A 141 -6.33 -0.62 14.14
CA VAL A 141 -6.51 -2.08 14.20
C VAL A 141 -6.20 -2.62 15.60
N GLU A 142 -5.20 -2.06 16.30
CA GLU A 142 -4.95 -2.44 17.69
C GLU A 142 -6.15 -2.16 18.59
N GLU A 143 -6.74 -0.97 18.46
CA GLU A 143 -7.91 -0.56 19.23
C GLU A 143 -9.17 -1.34 18.83
N GLU A 144 -9.37 -1.62 17.54
CA GLU A 144 -10.45 -2.48 17.06
C GLU A 144 -10.35 -3.88 17.64
N MET A 145 -9.16 -4.50 17.59
CA MET A 145 -8.94 -5.83 18.15
C MET A 145 -9.17 -5.85 19.66
N ARG A 146 -8.76 -4.79 20.38
CA ARG A 146 -9.08 -4.64 21.80
C ARG A 146 -10.60 -4.60 22.02
N ARG A 147 -11.32 -3.77 21.27
CA ARG A 147 -12.80 -3.63 21.38
C ARG A 147 -13.53 -4.92 21.03
N THR A 148 -13.12 -5.65 20.00
CA THR A 148 -13.73 -6.93 19.63
C THR A 148 -13.63 -7.95 20.76
N ILE A 149 -12.47 -8.03 21.41
CA ILE A 149 -12.25 -8.92 22.55
C ILE A 149 -13.10 -8.49 23.76
N GLU A 150 -13.11 -7.19 24.10
CA GLU A 150 -13.90 -6.66 25.20
C GLU A 150 -15.41 -6.87 24.98
N TYR A 151 -15.88 -6.68 23.74
CA TYR A 151 -17.25 -6.96 23.37
C TYR A 151 -17.61 -8.43 23.56
N GLY A 152 -16.74 -9.36 23.16
CA GLY A 152 -16.98 -10.80 23.37
C GLY A 152 -17.01 -11.17 24.86
N LEU A 153 -16.14 -10.58 25.69
CA LEU A 153 -16.20 -10.77 27.15
C LEU A 153 -17.48 -10.20 27.77
N TRP A 154 -17.92 -9.03 27.31
CA TRP A 154 -19.21 -8.47 27.70
C TRP A 154 -20.39 -9.35 27.25
N SER A 155 -20.34 -9.88 26.02
CA SER A 155 -21.34 -10.82 25.47
C SER A 155 -21.42 -12.08 26.34
N ARG A 156 -20.27 -12.67 26.70
CA ARG A 156 -20.17 -13.78 27.67
C ARG A 156 -20.87 -13.44 28.98
N GLN A 157 -20.57 -12.30 29.58
CA GLN A 157 -21.16 -11.91 30.87
C GLN A 157 -22.68 -11.81 30.77
N ARG A 158 -23.21 -11.26 29.67
CA ARG A 158 -24.66 -11.22 29.42
C ARG A 158 -25.29 -12.59 29.26
N TRP A 159 -24.58 -13.55 28.67
CA TRP A 159 -25.05 -14.93 28.59
C TRP A 159 -25.10 -15.60 29.97
N LEU A 160 -24.11 -15.34 30.84
CA LEU A 160 -24.11 -15.83 32.23
C LEU A 160 -25.28 -15.24 33.04
N GLU A 161 -25.46 -13.92 32.99
CA GLU A 161 -26.60 -13.24 33.64
C GLU A 161 -27.95 -13.80 33.16
N ARG A 162 -28.06 -14.09 31.85
CA ARG A 162 -29.26 -14.69 31.28
C ARG A 162 -29.48 -16.13 31.74
N ALA A 163 -28.41 -16.91 31.93
CA ALA A 163 -28.49 -18.27 32.47
C ALA A 163 -29.08 -18.24 33.88
N GLU A 164 -28.62 -17.30 34.73
CA GLU A 164 -29.12 -17.14 36.10
C GLU A 164 -30.55 -16.59 36.14
N ALA A 165 -30.82 -15.47 35.45
CA ALA A 165 -32.13 -14.82 35.46
C ALA A 165 -33.26 -15.72 34.95
N ARG A 166 -32.99 -16.52 33.89
CA ARG A 166 -33.98 -17.46 33.35
C ARG A 166 -34.17 -18.68 34.23
N THR A 167 -33.14 -19.13 34.95
CA THR A 167 -33.30 -20.20 35.94
C THR A 167 -34.28 -19.78 37.05
N VAL A 168 -34.16 -18.54 37.54
CA VAL A 168 -35.06 -17.99 38.57
C VAL A 168 -36.48 -17.79 38.03
N MET A 169 -36.62 -17.20 36.84
CA MET A 169 -37.92 -16.90 36.24
C MET A 169 -38.70 -18.16 35.87
N LEU A 170 -38.05 -19.15 35.25
CA LEU A 170 -38.69 -20.40 34.86
C LEU A 170 -38.97 -21.33 36.04
N GLY A 171 -38.14 -21.33 37.10
CA GLY A 171 -38.38 -22.14 38.29
C GLY A 171 -39.52 -21.64 39.19
N THR A 172 -39.98 -20.40 38.99
CA THR A 172 -41.08 -19.79 39.79
C THR A 172 -42.44 -19.91 39.09
N THR A 173 -42.47 -20.32 37.82
CA THR A 173 -43.69 -20.36 37.02
C THR A 173 -44.08 -21.82 36.76
N ASP A 174 -45.25 -22.26 37.20
CA ASP A 174 -45.80 -23.61 36.93
C ASP A 174 -45.99 -23.92 35.43
N ALA A 175 -45.75 -22.93 34.56
CA ALA A 175 -46.00 -22.98 33.13
C ALA A 175 -44.89 -23.66 32.31
N ILE A 176 -43.69 -23.91 32.86
CA ILE A 176 -42.57 -24.45 32.07
C ILE A 176 -41.93 -25.64 32.79
N SER A 177 -41.77 -26.75 32.06
CA SER A 177 -41.20 -27.97 32.65
C SER A 177 -39.72 -27.77 33.04
N PRO A 178 -39.26 -28.45 34.10
CA PRO A 178 -37.89 -28.30 34.60
C PRO A 178 -36.83 -28.66 33.55
N GLU A 179 -37.12 -29.59 32.65
CA GLU A 179 -36.24 -29.99 31.55
C GLU A 179 -36.01 -28.85 30.54
N VAL A 180 -37.04 -28.05 30.28
CA VAL A 180 -36.93 -26.88 29.39
C VAL A 180 -36.12 -25.77 30.06
N ALA A 181 -36.31 -25.56 31.37
CA ALA A 181 -35.52 -24.60 32.14
C ALA A 181 -34.02 -24.99 32.17
N GLU A 182 -33.73 -26.27 32.36
CA GLU A 182 -32.38 -26.83 32.27
C GLU A 182 -31.77 -26.61 30.89
N GLY A 183 -32.51 -26.92 29.81
CA GLY A 183 -32.03 -26.74 28.43
C GLY A 183 -31.71 -25.29 28.08
N VAL A 184 -32.55 -24.34 28.51
CA VAL A 184 -32.31 -22.90 28.31
C VAL A 184 -31.08 -22.41 29.05
N ARG A 185 -30.87 -22.89 30.28
CA ARG A 185 -29.67 -22.60 31.07
C ARG A 185 -28.42 -23.20 30.42
N ALA A 186 -28.48 -24.47 30.03
CA ALA A 186 -27.38 -25.16 29.36
C ALA A 186 -26.96 -24.44 28.07
N TYR A 187 -27.92 -24.02 27.25
CA TYR A 187 -27.65 -23.24 26.04
C TYR A 187 -26.97 -21.90 26.35
N ALA A 188 -27.47 -21.16 27.35
CA ALA A 188 -26.87 -19.88 27.72
C ALA A 188 -25.42 -20.05 28.22
N LEU A 189 -25.14 -21.09 29.00
CA LEU A 189 -23.78 -21.44 29.45
C LEU A 189 -22.89 -21.84 28.27
N GLU A 190 -23.40 -22.61 27.31
CA GLU A 190 -22.67 -22.97 26.08
C GLU A 190 -22.30 -21.73 25.26
N GLN A 191 -23.22 -20.76 25.13
CA GLN A 191 -22.91 -19.50 24.43
C GLN A 191 -21.84 -18.70 25.17
N ALA A 192 -21.90 -18.62 26.50
CA ALA A 192 -20.87 -17.95 27.29
C ALA A 192 -19.47 -18.59 27.09
N ASP A 193 -19.41 -19.93 27.11
CA ASP A 193 -18.18 -20.69 26.85
C ASP A 193 -17.67 -20.51 25.40
N ARG A 194 -18.57 -20.47 24.40
CA ARG A 194 -18.21 -20.18 23.00
C ARG A 194 -17.59 -18.79 22.83
N GLU A 195 -18.16 -17.78 23.48
CA GLU A 195 -17.62 -16.42 23.48
C GLU A 195 -16.24 -16.37 24.15
N GLU A 196 -16.08 -17.00 25.32
CA GLU A 196 -14.80 -17.09 26.02
C GLU A 196 -13.71 -17.73 25.16
N ARG A 197 -14.00 -18.87 24.53
CA ARG A 197 -13.06 -19.55 23.62
C ARG A 197 -12.70 -18.70 22.41
N THR A 198 -13.68 -17.99 21.86
CA THR A 198 -13.44 -17.10 20.71
C THR A 198 -12.53 -15.94 21.10
N CYS A 199 -12.78 -15.28 22.23
CA CYS A 199 -11.91 -14.23 22.76
C CYS A 199 -10.50 -14.74 23.06
N ALA A 200 -10.37 -15.94 23.67
CA ALA A 200 -9.08 -16.54 23.97
C ALA A 200 -8.28 -16.84 22.69
N ARG A 201 -8.93 -17.39 21.67
CA ARG A 201 -8.32 -17.64 20.36
C ARG A 201 -7.89 -16.33 19.69
N LEU A 202 -8.78 -15.33 19.62
CA LEU A 202 -8.45 -14.02 19.03
C LEU A 202 -7.26 -13.35 19.74
N ARG A 203 -7.19 -13.45 21.08
CA ARG A 203 -6.02 -12.98 21.85
C ARG A 203 -4.73 -13.70 21.45
N ALA A 204 -4.78 -15.03 21.34
CA ALA A 204 -3.62 -15.84 20.99
C ALA A 204 -3.14 -15.56 19.55
N ASP A 205 -4.06 -15.54 18.60
CA ASP A 205 -3.78 -15.28 17.19
C ASP A 205 -3.24 -13.85 16.97
N TRP A 206 -3.73 -12.89 17.75
CA TRP A 206 -3.34 -11.48 17.63
C TRP A 206 -2.03 -11.14 18.35
N ALA A 207 -1.64 -11.88 19.39
CA ALA A 207 -0.42 -11.63 20.15
C ALA A 207 0.86 -11.47 19.30
N PRO A 208 1.19 -12.36 18.34
CA PRO A 208 2.39 -12.20 17.52
C PRO A 208 2.30 -10.98 16.59
N ILE A 209 1.10 -10.66 16.08
CA ILE A 209 0.88 -9.51 15.19
C ILE A 209 1.07 -8.22 15.96
N ARG A 210 0.50 -8.12 17.17
CA ARG A 210 0.69 -6.98 18.07
C ARG A 210 2.16 -6.76 18.40
N ALA A 211 2.90 -7.81 18.77
CA ALA A 211 4.33 -7.69 19.07
C ALA A 211 5.13 -7.14 17.89
N ARG A 212 4.78 -7.54 16.66
CA ARG A 212 5.41 -7.00 15.44
C ARG A 212 5.01 -5.56 15.15
N ALA A 213 3.74 -5.21 15.37
CA ALA A 213 3.24 -3.84 15.21
C ALA A 213 3.91 -2.88 16.21
N GLU A 214 4.05 -3.29 17.48
CA GLU A 214 4.75 -2.51 18.52
C GLU A 214 6.21 -2.24 18.15
N GLN A 215 6.92 -3.24 17.59
CA GLN A 215 8.28 -3.04 17.08
C GLN A 215 8.32 -1.98 15.98
N TYR A 216 7.39 -2.06 15.02
CA TYR A 216 7.30 -1.09 13.92
C TYR A 216 6.96 0.33 14.42
N LEU A 217 6.00 0.46 15.33
CA LEU A 217 5.61 1.75 15.93
C LEU A 217 6.73 2.36 16.77
N ALA A 218 7.54 1.53 17.44
CA ALA A 218 8.73 1.95 18.18
C ALA A 218 9.91 2.36 17.28
N GLY A 219 9.75 2.32 15.95
CA GLY A 219 10.80 2.64 14.99
C GLY A 219 11.90 1.58 14.92
N LYS A 220 11.68 0.38 15.48
CA LYS A 220 12.63 -0.73 15.34
C LYS A 220 12.45 -1.37 13.98
N ASP A 221 13.58 -1.52 13.29
CA ASP A 221 13.61 -1.99 11.92
C ASP A 221 13.12 -3.45 11.83
N ILE A 222 11.97 -3.67 11.18
CA ILE A 222 11.28 -4.97 11.10
C ILE A 222 11.83 -5.89 10.00
N THR A 223 12.77 -5.40 9.17
CA THR A 223 13.31 -6.11 8.00
C THR A 223 14.70 -6.68 8.23
N GLY A 224 15.32 -6.42 9.39
CA GLY A 224 16.70 -6.87 9.68
C GLY A 224 17.75 -6.17 8.81
N GLN A 225 17.42 -5.00 8.23
CA GLN A 225 18.28 -4.22 7.34
C GLN A 225 18.64 -2.88 7.96
N GLY A 226 19.16 -2.90 9.20
CA GLY A 226 19.72 -1.73 9.85
C GLY A 226 18.67 -0.69 10.25
N GLU A 227 19.02 0.11 11.24
CA GLU A 227 18.17 1.18 11.76
C GLU A 227 17.64 2.09 10.63
N ILE A 228 16.33 2.05 10.34
CA ILE A 228 15.70 3.12 9.56
C ILE A 228 15.59 4.30 10.53
N VAL A 229 16.72 4.98 10.73
CA VAL A 229 16.72 6.36 11.20
C VAL A 229 16.06 7.14 10.07
N VAL A 230 14.73 7.32 10.16
CA VAL A 230 14.10 8.46 9.48
C VAL A 230 14.52 9.68 10.30
N GLU A 231 15.79 10.05 10.18
CA GLU A 231 16.20 11.41 10.47
C GLU A 231 15.50 12.21 9.38
N VAL A 232 14.32 12.73 9.73
CA VAL A 232 13.73 13.83 8.99
C VAL A 232 14.73 14.95 9.16
N ASP A 233 15.66 15.05 8.22
CA ASP A 233 16.53 16.21 8.13
C ASP A 233 15.63 17.45 8.21
N ARG A 234 15.97 18.40 9.09
CA ARG A 234 15.16 19.61 9.29
C ARG A 234 14.95 20.35 7.98
N ASP A 235 15.89 20.23 7.04
CA ASP A 235 15.74 20.81 5.71
C ASP A 235 14.70 20.05 4.87
N SER A 236 14.56 18.73 5.00
CA SER A 236 13.46 17.97 4.37
C SER A 236 12.08 18.35 4.92
N MET A 237 12.00 18.77 6.19
CA MET A 237 10.76 19.25 6.83
C MET A 237 10.39 20.67 6.39
N ARG A 238 11.41 21.55 6.21
CA ARG A 238 11.22 22.92 5.71
C ARG A 238 10.54 22.97 4.34
N TRP A 239 10.82 22.02 3.46
CA TRP A 239 10.19 21.98 2.14
C TRP A 239 8.73 21.49 2.17
N ALA A 240 8.39 20.57 3.10
CA ALA A 240 7.00 20.16 3.30
C ALA A 240 6.15 21.29 3.91
N GLU A 241 6.74 22.10 4.79
CA GLU A 241 6.11 23.32 5.33
C GLU A 241 6.00 24.42 4.27
N ALA A 242 7.00 24.59 3.40
CA ALA A 242 6.96 25.55 2.29
C ALA A 242 5.87 25.21 1.25
N LEU A 243 5.72 23.93 0.89
CA LEU A 243 4.64 23.48 -0.01
C LEU A 243 3.24 23.61 0.62
N ALA A 244 3.14 23.45 1.95
CA ALA A 244 1.89 23.70 2.67
C ALA A 244 1.53 25.19 2.67
N TYR A 245 2.53 26.07 2.79
CA TYR A 245 2.37 27.52 2.74
C TYR A 245 1.98 28.01 1.34
N GLU A 246 2.64 27.53 0.27
CA GLU A 246 2.28 27.86 -1.12
C GLU A 246 0.86 27.40 -1.46
N ARG A 247 0.41 26.26 -0.92
CA ARG A 247 -0.96 25.77 -1.12
C ARG A 247 -2.00 26.64 -0.41
N GLU A 248 -1.68 27.16 0.77
CA GLU A 248 -2.52 28.09 1.53
C GLU A 248 -2.57 29.49 0.86
N GLU A 249 -1.48 29.92 0.24
CA GLU A 249 -1.40 31.17 -0.52
C GLU A 249 -2.23 31.08 -1.82
N ILE A 250 -2.14 29.96 -2.55
CA ILE A 250 -2.98 29.70 -3.74
C ILE A 250 -4.47 29.57 -3.37
N GLU A 251 -4.81 28.90 -2.26
CA GLU A 251 -6.20 28.84 -1.80
C GLU A 251 -6.72 30.22 -1.39
N ASN A 252 -5.93 31.05 -0.69
CA ASN A 252 -6.35 32.40 -0.29
C ASN A 252 -6.47 33.39 -1.47
N ASP A 253 -5.59 33.29 -2.48
CA ASP A 253 -5.62 34.15 -3.68
C ASP A 253 -6.77 33.78 -4.64
N MET A 254 -7.28 32.54 -4.54
CA MET A 254 -8.45 32.06 -5.28
C MET A 254 -9.80 32.50 -4.64
N TYR A 255 -9.77 32.99 -3.40
CA TYR A 255 -10.95 33.46 -2.66
C TYR A 255 -11.00 34.99 -2.43
N GLN A 256 -10.12 35.77 -3.06
CA GLN A 256 -10.24 37.24 -3.21
C GLN A 256 -10.75 37.63 -4.60
#